data_AF-A0A4Q3J563-F1
#
_entry.id   AF-A0A4Q3J563-F1
#
_cell.length_a   1.000
_cell.length_b   1.000
_cell.length_c   1.000
_cell.angle_alpha   90.00
_cell.angle_beta   90.00
_cell.angle_gamma   90.00
#
_symmetry.space_group_name_H-M   'P 1'
#
loop_
_entity.id
_entity.type
_entity.pdbx_description
1 polymer ?
#
loop_
_entity_poly.entity_id
_entity_poly.type
_entity_poly.pdbx_seq_one_letter_code
_entity_poly.pdbx_strand_id
1 'polypeptide(L)'
;MIRSVLLAGLNSPSGMAWADGQLYIGNTDALVRVPFTPGQTKIDAKPVVVARYPGGGNHWARNVQMARDGKSIFVAIGSASNIAEKGLDKEERRAMILQVQLPSGRDRVFAYGLRNPNGLAFEPVTGELWTTVNERDMLGSDIVPDYLSIVQLGGFYGWPWYYWGGVPDKRVEEPAEDTSGYVVRPDYSLGPHVAALGLAFADGTALGPDFASGAFIAEHGSWNRRPLSGYKLVFVPFAKGKPAGKPRDVLTGFITADEDEARGRPVSVAVGKSGALLVSDDVGNRIWRVTAVK
;
A
#
# COMPACT_ATOMS: atom_id res chain seq x y z
N MET A 1 27.89 -5.37 5.55
CA MET A 1 26.46 -5.74 5.73
C MET A 1 26.30 -7.19 5.32
N ILE A 2 25.61 -8.00 6.12
CA ILE A 2 25.28 -9.38 5.75
C ILE A 2 23.99 -9.33 4.92
N ARG A 3 24.03 -9.84 3.69
CA ARG A 3 22.83 -10.12 2.87
C ARG A 3 22.62 -11.63 2.92
N SER A 4 21.54 -12.08 3.55
CA SER A 4 21.16 -13.49 3.61
C SER A 4 19.67 -13.64 3.30
N VAL A 5 19.31 -14.81 2.77
CA VAL A 5 17.89 -15.18 2.63
C VAL A 5 17.37 -15.57 4.02
N LEU A 6 16.46 -14.76 4.56
CA LEU A 6 15.85 -15.04 5.86
C LEU A 6 14.93 -16.28 5.81
N LEU A 7 14.10 -16.39 4.78
CA LEU A 7 13.16 -17.50 4.57
C LEU A 7 12.98 -17.71 3.06
N ALA A 8 13.02 -18.97 2.62
CA ALA A 8 12.82 -19.36 1.22
C ALA A 8 11.51 -20.15 1.04
N GLY A 9 11.12 -20.42 -0.21
CA GLY A 9 9.95 -21.26 -0.51
C GLY A 9 8.59 -20.56 -0.30
N LEU A 10 8.58 -19.22 -0.29
CA LEU A 10 7.36 -18.42 -0.23
C LEU A 10 6.76 -18.21 -1.64
N ASN A 11 5.48 -17.87 -1.70
CA ASN A 11 4.77 -17.65 -2.96
C ASN A 11 4.59 -16.14 -3.23
N SER A 12 5.52 -15.56 -4.01
CA SER A 12 5.56 -14.12 -4.34
C SER A 12 5.28 -13.21 -3.13
N PRO A 13 6.08 -13.33 -2.05
CA PRO A 13 5.85 -12.58 -0.82
C PRO A 13 6.11 -11.07 -1.02
N SER A 14 5.39 -10.24 -0.28
CA SER A 14 5.58 -8.78 -0.33
C SER A 14 5.47 -8.12 1.04
N GLY A 15 4.26 -8.06 1.62
CA GLY A 15 4.05 -7.49 2.95
C GLY A 15 4.53 -8.39 4.08
N MET A 16 4.99 -7.77 5.17
CA MET A 16 5.34 -8.49 6.39
C MET A 16 5.00 -7.67 7.65
N ALA A 17 4.61 -8.37 8.71
CA ALA A 17 4.39 -7.79 10.03
C ALA A 17 4.89 -8.75 11.11
N TRP A 18 5.39 -8.23 12.22
CA TRP A 18 5.87 -9.04 13.34
C TRP A 18 5.09 -8.70 14.61
N ALA A 19 4.56 -9.73 15.28
CA ALA A 19 3.90 -9.61 16.58
C ALA A 19 3.98 -10.95 17.33
N ASP A 20 4.09 -10.90 18.65
CA ASP A 20 4.04 -12.08 19.54
C ASP A 20 4.97 -13.24 19.12
N GLY A 21 6.18 -12.90 18.68
CA GLY A 21 7.19 -13.88 18.24
C GLY A 21 6.86 -14.56 16.91
N GLN A 22 5.90 -14.05 16.15
CA GLN A 22 5.52 -14.54 14.82
C GLN A 22 5.80 -13.48 13.76
N LEU A 23 6.44 -13.89 12.66
CA LEU A 23 6.51 -13.11 11.43
C LEU A 23 5.38 -13.55 10.51
N TYR A 24 4.45 -12.63 10.25
CA TYR A 24 3.36 -12.75 9.31
C TYR A 24 3.80 -12.24 7.95
N ILE A 25 3.50 -13.00 6.89
CA ILE A 25 3.95 -12.71 5.52
C ILE A 25 2.76 -12.82 4.58
N GLY A 26 2.53 -11.78 3.79
CA GLY A 26 1.56 -11.80 2.70
C GLY A 26 2.15 -12.46 1.46
N ASN A 27 1.88 -13.75 1.27
CA ASN A 27 2.06 -14.41 -0.02
C ASN A 27 0.91 -14.01 -0.93
N THR A 28 1.10 -14.10 -2.25
CA THR A 28 0.06 -13.69 -3.20
C THR A 28 -1.31 -14.35 -2.96
N ASP A 29 -1.34 -15.60 -2.49
CA ASP A 29 -2.54 -16.44 -2.30
C ASP A 29 -2.90 -16.75 -0.83
N ALA A 30 -2.08 -16.32 0.13
CA ALA A 30 -2.30 -16.61 1.54
C ALA A 30 -1.52 -15.70 2.49
N LEU A 31 -2.13 -15.41 3.64
CA LEU A 31 -1.37 -14.95 4.79
C LEU A 31 -0.75 -16.17 5.46
N VAL A 32 0.56 -16.18 5.61
CA VAL A 32 1.28 -17.23 6.34
C VAL A 32 2.00 -16.65 7.55
N ARG A 33 2.36 -17.51 8.51
CA ARG A 33 3.20 -17.14 9.65
C ARG A 33 4.30 -18.14 9.90
N VAL A 34 5.39 -17.66 10.49
CA VAL A 34 6.50 -18.45 11.01
C VAL A 34 6.97 -17.88 12.35
N PRO A 35 7.50 -18.70 13.28
CA PRO A 35 8.20 -18.18 14.45
C PRO A 35 9.38 -17.30 14.03
N PHE A 36 9.55 -16.15 14.67
CA PHE A 36 10.66 -15.25 14.42
C PHE A 36 11.07 -14.45 15.66
N THR A 37 12.37 -14.43 15.91
CA THR A 37 13.03 -13.62 16.94
C THR A 37 13.94 -12.59 16.27
N PRO A 38 13.82 -11.29 16.61
CA PRO A 38 14.71 -10.27 16.07
C PRO A 38 16.19 -10.63 16.22
N GLY A 39 16.96 -10.47 15.14
CA GLY A 39 18.37 -10.88 15.06
C GLY A 39 18.58 -12.26 14.43
N GLN A 40 17.54 -13.08 14.27
CA GLN A 40 17.63 -14.27 13.43
C GLN A 40 17.92 -13.88 11.99
N THR A 41 18.85 -14.61 11.37
CA THR A 41 19.29 -14.39 9.98
C THR A 41 18.82 -15.48 9.02
N LYS A 42 18.14 -16.51 9.56
CA LYS A 42 17.56 -17.64 8.85
C LYS A 42 16.36 -18.22 9.63
N ILE A 43 15.34 -18.68 8.92
CA ILE A 43 14.17 -19.39 9.44
C ILE A 43 14.03 -20.71 8.66
N ASP A 44 14.09 -21.83 9.38
CA ASP A 44 13.89 -23.18 8.83
C ASP A 44 12.47 -23.72 9.08
N ALA A 45 11.66 -23.00 9.87
CA ALA A 45 10.29 -23.39 10.15
C ALA A 45 9.43 -23.32 8.88
N LYS A 46 8.62 -24.35 8.65
CA LYS A 46 7.65 -24.36 7.56
C LYS A 46 6.56 -23.31 7.82
N PRO A 47 6.23 -22.43 6.85
CA PRO A 47 5.14 -21.49 7.01
C PRO A 47 3.80 -22.18 7.28
N VAL A 48 3.08 -21.66 8.27
CA VAL A 48 1.71 -22.08 8.59
C VAL A 48 0.74 -21.10 7.95
N VAL A 49 -0.20 -21.61 7.15
CA VAL A 49 -1.26 -20.80 6.55
C VAL A 49 -2.21 -20.30 7.65
N VAL A 50 -2.45 -18.99 7.68
CA VAL A 50 -3.36 -18.31 8.61
C VAL A 50 -4.70 -18.04 7.92
N ALA A 51 -4.67 -17.50 6.71
CA ALA A 51 -5.87 -17.22 5.90
C ALA A 51 -5.55 -17.36 4.41
N ARG A 52 -6.54 -17.75 3.61
CA ARG A 52 -6.42 -17.86 2.15
C ARG A 52 -7.24 -16.78 1.46
N TYR A 53 -6.74 -16.32 0.33
CA TYR A 53 -7.40 -15.33 -0.52
C TYR A 53 -6.97 -15.52 -1.98
N PRO A 54 -7.65 -14.88 -2.95
CA PRO A 54 -7.31 -15.04 -4.36
C PRO A 54 -5.85 -14.62 -4.65
N GLY A 55 -5.09 -15.51 -5.30
CA GLY A 55 -3.70 -15.27 -5.72
C GLY A 55 -3.55 -14.77 -7.16
N GLY A 56 -2.40 -14.19 -7.50
CA GLY A 56 -2.09 -13.73 -8.86
C GLY A 56 -2.98 -12.58 -9.34
N GLY A 57 -3.24 -12.53 -10.65
CA GLY A 57 -3.85 -11.39 -11.34
C GLY A 57 -2.85 -10.27 -11.62
N ASN A 58 -3.33 -9.13 -12.12
CA ASN A 58 -2.46 -7.97 -12.37
C ASN A 58 -1.86 -7.43 -11.05
N HIS A 59 -2.64 -7.42 -9.97
CA HIS A 59 -2.21 -6.96 -8.66
C HIS A 59 -2.00 -8.15 -7.70
N TRP A 60 -0.82 -8.75 -7.75
CA TRP A 60 -0.48 -9.96 -6.98
C TRP A 60 0.11 -9.67 -5.58
N ALA A 61 0.61 -8.45 -5.34
CA ALA A 61 1.22 -8.06 -4.07
C ALA A 61 0.19 -7.97 -2.93
N ARG A 62 0.63 -8.26 -1.71
CA ARG A 62 -0.19 -8.37 -0.49
C ARG A 62 0.53 -7.68 0.64
N ASN A 63 0.31 -6.37 0.78
CA ASN A 63 0.80 -5.68 1.95
C ASN A 63 -0.04 -6.07 3.19
N VAL A 64 0.60 -6.06 4.36
CA VAL A 64 -0.07 -6.43 5.62
C VAL A 64 0.28 -5.44 6.72
N GLN A 65 -0.70 -5.16 7.58
CA GLN A 65 -0.52 -4.26 8.72
C GLN A 65 -1.18 -4.88 9.96
N MET A 66 -0.38 -5.11 11.01
CA MET A 66 -0.90 -5.59 12.29
C MET A 66 -1.80 -4.53 12.91
N ALA A 67 -2.97 -4.93 13.42
CA ALA A 67 -3.83 -4.06 14.22
C ALA A 67 -3.10 -3.63 15.49
N ARG A 68 -3.39 -2.42 16.00
CA ARG A 68 -2.73 -1.88 17.21
C ARG A 68 -2.88 -2.76 18.45
N ASP A 69 -3.96 -3.52 18.55
CA ASP A 69 -4.22 -4.43 19.65
C ASP A 69 -3.59 -5.83 19.48
N GLY A 70 -2.92 -6.08 18.34
CA GLY A 70 -2.32 -7.38 18.01
C GLY A 70 -3.32 -8.51 17.72
N LYS A 71 -4.63 -8.26 17.79
CA LYS A 71 -5.66 -9.31 17.66
C LYS A 71 -6.06 -9.62 16.23
N SER A 72 -5.69 -8.75 15.29
CA SER A 72 -5.99 -8.94 13.88
C SER A 72 -4.91 -8.33 13.01
N ILE A 73 -4.88 -8.75 11.74
CA ILE A 73 -3.99 -8.22 10.73
C ILE A 73 -4.81 -7.84 9.50
N PHE A 74 -4.52 -6.66 8.97
CA PHE A 74 -5.12 -6.16 7.75
C PHE A 74 -4.31 -6.64 6.56
N VAL A 75 -4.98 -7.09 5.50
CA VAL A 75 -4.35 -7.57 4.26
C VAL A 75 -4.93 -6.77 3.10
N ALA A 76 -4.08 -6.05 2.38
CA ALA A 76 -4.47 -5.33 1.18
C ALA A 76 -4.44 -6.27 -0.04
N ILE A 77 -5.54 -6.28 -0.81
CA ILE A 77 -5.73 -7.16 -1.97
C ILE A 77 -6.20 -6.32 -3.15
N GLY A 78 -5.36 -6.22 -4.19
CA GLY A 78 -5.73 -5.55 -5.43
C GLY A 78 -6.59 -6.40 -6.37
N SER A 79 -7.19 -5.74 -7.35
CA SER A 79 -8.00 -6.32 -8.43
C SER A 79 -7.19 -7.28 -9.32
N ALA A 80 -7.86 -8.20 -10.01
CA ALA A 80 -7.25 -9.08 -11.00
C ALA A 80 -6.97 -8.35 -12.33
N SER A 81 -7.66 -7.24 -12.58
CA SER A 81 -7.66 -6.50 -13.85
C SER A 81 -7.76 -4.98 -13.65
N ASN A 82 -7.78 -4.19 -14.74
CA ASN A 82 -7.77 -2.74 -14.64
C ASN A 82 -9.10 -2.17 -14.10
N ILE A 83 -10.21 -2.60 -14.71
CA ILE A 83 -11.58 -2.12 -14.50
C ILE A 83 -12.59 -3.28 -14.49
N ALA A 84 -12.18 -4.45 -14.02
CA ALA A 84 -12.97 -5.70 -14.05
C ALA A 84 -13.26 -6.22 -15.46
N GLU A 85 -12.47 -5.84 -16.47
CA GLU A 85 -12.69 -6.23 -17.87
C GLU A 85 -12.55 -7.73 -18.14
N LYS A 86 -12.04 -8.50 -17.16
CA LYS A 86 -11.95 -9.97 -17.21
C LYS A 86 -13.17 -10.68 -16.60
N GLY A 87 -14.20 -9.93 -16.20
CA GLY A 87 -15.39 -10.43 -15.53
C GLY A 87 -15.37 -10.18 -14.03
N LEU A 88 -16.52 -9.78 -13.46
CA LEU A 88 -16.68 -9.53 -12.02
C LEU A 88 -16.46 -10.80 -11.17
N ASP A 89 -16.65 -11.99 -11.74
CA ASP A 89 -16.34 -13.26 -11.08
C ASP A 89 -14.85 -13.40 -10.75
N LYS A 90 -13.96 -12.80 -11.57
CA LYS A 90 -12.51 -12.78 -11.30
C LYS A 90 -12.11 -11.82 -10.20
N GLU A 91 -13.01 -10.93 -9.83
CA GLU A 91 -12.83 -9.89 -8.82
C GLU A 91 -13.45 -10.26 -7.48
N GLU A 92 -14.01 -11.47 -7.36
CA GLU A 92 -14.49 -12.00 -6.08
C GLU A 92 -13.36 -11.95 -5.04
N ARG A 93 -13.64 -11.30 -3.90
CA ARG A 93 -12.68 -11.08 -2.81
C ARG A 93 -11.39 -10.36 -3.22
N ARG A 94 -11.48 -9.44 -4.20
CA ARG A 94 -10.40 -8.54 -4.62
C ARG A 94 -10.81 -7.07 -4.53
N ALA A 95 -9.86 -6.19 -4.80
CA ALA A 95 -10.03 -4.74 -4.71
C ALA A 95 -10.54 -4.30 -3.32
N MET A 96 -9.89 -4.81 -2.27
CA MET A 96 -10.37 -4.73 -0.90
C MET A 96 -9.25 -4.83 0.13
N ILE A 97 -9.59 -4.50 1.37
CA ILE A 97 -8.78 -4.78 2.55
C ILE A 97 -9.55 -5.80 3.39
N LEU A 98 -8.92 -6.94 3.67
CA LEU A 98 -9.44 -7.92 4.63
C LEU A 98 -8.91 -7.60 6.03
N GLN A 99 -9.71 -7.90 7.05
CA GLN A 99 -9.24 -7.98 8.44
C GLN A 99 -9.29 -9.44 8.89
N VAL A 100 -8.14 -10.02 9.20
CA VAL A 100 -7.96 -11.41 9.62
C VAL A 100 -7.74 -11.49 11.13
N GLN A 101 -8.62 -12.18 11.86
CA GLN A 101 -8.52 -12.39 13.31
C GLN A 101 -7.46 -13.43 13.67
N LEU A 102 -6.60 -13.10 14.62
CA LEU A 102 -5.52 -13.96 15.09
C LEU A 102 -5.88 -14.62 16.43
N PRO A 103 -5.47 -15.88 16.67
CA PRO A 103 -4.80 -16.80 15.74
C PRO A 103 -5.77 -17.57 14.83
N SER A 104 -7.08 -17.32 14.93
CA SER A 104 -8.12 -18.17 14.32
C SER A 104 -8.10 -18.22 12.78
N GLY A 105 -7.56 -17.20 12.12
CA GLY A 105 -7.59 -17.09 10.67
C GLY A 105 -8.94 -16.65 10.08
N ARG A 106 -10.00 -16.51 10.90
CA ARG A 106 -11.30 -15.99 10.44
C ARG A 106 -11.13 -14.56 9.95
N ASP A 107 -11.69 -14.26 8.79
CA ASP A 107 -11.59 -12.94 8.20
C ASP A 107 -12.96 -12.29 7.94
N ARG A 108 -12.90 -11.00 7.66
CA ARG A 108 -14.01 -10.22 7.11
C ARG A 108 -13.49 -9.23 6.08
N VAL A 109 -14.35 -8.86 5.13
CA VAL A 109 -14.11 -7.68 4.30
C VAL A 109 -14.18 -6.46 5.19
N PHE A 110 -13.09 -5.71 5.29
CA PHE A 110 -13.03 -4.50 6.09
C PHE A 110 -13.43 -3.28 5.25
N ALA A 111 -12.96 -3.18 4.02
CA ALA A 111 -13.35 -2.16 3.03
C ALA A 111 -13.18 -2.72 1.62
N TYR A 112 -13.93 -2.23 0.64
CA TYR A 112 -13.93 -2.75 -0.73
C TYR A 112 -14.12 -1.64 -1.77
N GLY A 113 -13.96 -1.98 -3.06
CA GLY A 113 -13.95 -0.99 -4.14
C GLY A 113 -12.67 -0.15 -4.18
N LEU A 114 -11.59 -0.68 -3.61
CA LEU A 114 -10.25 -0.10 -3.63
C LEU A 114 -9.46 -0.85 -4.72
N ARG A 115 -9.24 -0.28 -5.92
CA ARG A 115 -8.65 -1.02 -7.05
C ARG A 115 -7.38 -1.80 -6.67
N ASN A 116 -6.40 -1.10 -6.08
CA ASN A 116 -5.14 -1.71 -5.67
C ASN A 116 -4.61 -1.02 -4.40
N PRO A 117 -5.20 -1.27 -3.21
CA PRO A 117 -4.66 -0.80 -1.96
C PRO A 117 -3.29 -1.43 -1.75
N ASN A 118 -2.30 -0.62 -1.35
CA ASN A 118 -0.95 -1.11 -1.06
C ASN A 118 -0.46 -0.59 0.28
N GLY A 119 -0.22 0.72 0.41
CA GLY A 119 0.25 1.29 1.67
C GLY A 119 -0.80 1.04 2.74
N LEU A 120 -0.38 0.62 3.93
CA LEU A 120 -1.25 0.45 5.09
C LEU A 120 -0.50 0.98 6.31
N ALA A 121 -1.10 1.91 7.03
CA ALA A 121 -0.54 2.40 8.29
C ALA A 121 -1.64 2.98 9.18
N PHE A 122 -1.43 2.94 10.49
CA PHE A 122 -2.34 3.60 11.43
C PHE A 122 -1.89 5.01 11.74
N GLU A 123 -2.76 6.00 11.55
CA GLU A 123 -2.45 7.40 11.88
C GLU A 123 -2.30 7.55 13.40
N PRO A 124 -1.18 8.13 13.89
CA PRO A 124 -0.80 8.09 15.30
C PRO A 124 -1.81 8.78 16.24
N VAL A 125 -2.47 9.85 15.79
CA VAL A 125 -3.36 10.69 16.61
C VAL A 125 -4.77 10.11 16.73
N THR A 126 -5.41 9.73 15.62
CA THR A 126 -6.78 9.23 15.56
C THR A 126 -6.85 7.71 15.73
N GLY A 127 -5.77 7.00 15.40
CA GLY A 127 -5.73 5.54 15.40
C GLY A 127 -6.48 4.92 14.22
N GLU A 128 -6.89 5.72 13.23
CA GLU A 128 -7.55 5.24 12.02
C GLU A 128 -6.56 4.53 11.11
N LEU A 129 -7.04 3.48 10.42
CA LEU A 129 -6.28 2.83 9.35
C LEU A 129 -6.32 3.71 8.11
N TRP A 130 -5.18 3.96 7.50
CA TRP A 130 -5.04 4.66 6.23
C TRP A 130 -4.45 3.76 5.16
N THR A 131 -4.78 4.03 3.90
CA THR A 131 -4.23 3.30 2.76
C THR A 131 -3.89 4.21 1.59
N THR A 132 -2.88 3.81 0.81
CA THR A 132 -2.65 4.33 -0.55
C THR A 132 -3.24 3.37 -1.58
N VAL A 133 -3.84 3.91 -2.64
CA VAL A 133 -4.47 3.10 -3.70
C VAL A 133 -3.98 3.55 -5.06
N ASN A 134 -3.61 2.59 -5.91
CA ASN A 134 -3.38 2.87 -7.33
C ASN A 134 -4.67 2.80 -8.12
N GLU A 135 -5.01 3.87 -8.81
CA GLU A 135 -6.23 3.99 -9.59
C GLU A 135 -6.10 3.42 -11.01
N ARG A 136 -7.22 3.43 -11.73
CA ARG A 136 -7.34 2.82 -13.06
C ARG A 136 -6.50 3.51 -14.12
N ASP A 137 -6.08 2.67 -15.06
CA ASP A 137 -5.31 3.06 -16.22
C ASP A 137 -6.21 3.43 -17.42
N MET A 138 -5.58 3.97 -18.47
CA MET A 138 -6.18 4.18 -19.80
C MET A 138 -7.31 5.22 -19.86
N LEU A 139 -7.26 6.25 -19.01
CA LEU A 139 -8.12 7.45 -19.08
C LEU A 139 -7.36 8.72 -19.50
N GLY A 140 -6.09 8.59 -19.88
CA GLY A 140 -5.20 9.69 -20.24
C GLY A 140 -4.16 10.01 -19.16
N SER A 141 -3.30 11.00 -19.43
CA SER A 141 -2.17 11.33 -18.55
C SER A 141 -2.56 12.03 -17.25
N ASP A 142 -3.71 12.71 -17.23
CA ASP A 142 -4.03 13.67 -16.15
C ASP A 142 -5.15 13.18 -15.21
N ILE A 143 -5.74 12.02 -15.53
CA ILE A 143 -6.70 11.30 -14.69
C ILE A 143 -6.43 9.80 -14.77
N VAL A 144 -6.72 9.01 -13.74
CA VAL A 144 -7.32 9.36 -12.45
C VAL A 144 -6.22 9.46 -11.39
N PRO A 145 -6.34 10.33 -10.36
CA PRO A 145 -5.35 10.36 -9.29
C PRO A 145 -5.32 9.05 -8.49
N ASP A 146 -4.12 8.58 -8.21
CA ASP A 146 -3.89 7.73 -7.04
C ASP A 146 -4.22 8.54 -5.79
N TYR A 147 -4.57 7.86 -4.70
CA TYR A 147 -5.06 8.55 -3.52
C TYR A 147 -4.57 7.95 -2.20
N LEU A 148 -4.63 8.80 -1.18
CA LEU A 148 -4.47 8.46 0.23
C LEU A 148 -5.83 8.64 0.90
N SER A 149 -6.28 7.66 1.67
CA SER A 149 -7.60 7.68 2.30
C SER A 149 -7.62 6.97 3.65
N ILE A 150 -8.47 7.45 4.56
CA ILE A 150 -8.93 6.69 5.73
C ILE A 150 -9.67 5.46 5.21
N VAL A 151 -9.51 4.32 5.88
CA VAL A 151 -10.20 3.07 5.59
C VAL A 151 -11.34 2.86 6.60
N GLN A 152 -12.56 3.10 6.14
CA GLN A 152 -13.80 2.92 6.90
C GLN A 152 -14.28 1.46 6.87
N LEU A 153 -14.69 0.92 8.01
CA LEU A 153 -15.31 -0.41 8.10
C LEU A 153 -16.60 -0.45 7.26
N GLY A 154 -16.68 -1.40 6.33
CA GLY A 154 -17.78 -1.54 5.38
C GLY A 154 -17.78 -0.51 4.25
N GLY A 155 -16.77 0.37 4.17
CA GLY A 155 -16.71 1.43 3.17
C GLY A 155 -16.52 0.91 1.75
N PHE A 156 -17.28 1.46 0.81
CA PHE A 156 -17.18 1.22 -0.62
C PHE A 156 -16.48 2.39 -1.32
N TYR A 157 -15.34 2.15 -1.96
CA TYR A 157 -14.51 3.21 -2.58
C TYR A 157 -14.70 3.35 -4.09
N GLY A 158 -15.77 2.75 -4.63
CA GLY A 158 -16.25 3.01 -5.99
C GLY A 158 -15.80 2.02 -7.05
N TRP A 159 -14.59 1.44 -6.97
CA TRP A 159 -14.11 0.53 -8.02
C TRP A 159 -15.00 -0.73 -8.12
N PRO A 160 -15.34 -1.22 -9.33
CA PRO A 160 -14.85 -0.75 -10.63
C PRO A 160 -15.66 0.39 -11.25
N TRP A 161 -16.90 0.63 -10.80
CA TRP A 161 -17.86 1.51 -11.50
C TRP A 161 -17.57 3.00 -11.35
N TYR A 162 -17.03 3.43 -10.21
CA TYR A 162 -16.77 4.84 -9.92
C TYR A 162 -15.31 5.07 -9.60
N TYR A 163 -14.77 6.20 -10.05
CA TYR A 163 -13.44 6.68 -9.68
C TYR A 163 -13.52 7.99 -8.90
N TRP A 164 -12.37 8.37 -8.32
CA TRP A 164 -12.09 9.66 -7.69
C TRP A 164 -13.28 10.62 -7.52
N GLY A 165 -13.87 10.62 -6.32
CA GLY A 165 -15.00 11.50 -6.01
C GLY A 165 -16.37 11.00 -6.50
N GLY A 166 -16.47 9.74 -6.94
CA GLY A 166 -17.74 9.13 -7.35
C GLY A 166 -18.08 9.30 -8.83
N VAL A 167 -17.10 9.63 -9.67
CA VAL A 167 -17.32 9.82 -11.11
C VAL A 167 -17.53 8.47 -11.79
N PRO A 168 -18.64 8.26 -12.53
CA PRO A 168 -18.87 7.00 -13.24
C PRO A 168 -17.83 6.74 -14.34
N ASP A 169 -17.33 5.51 -14.42
CA ASP A 169 -16.48 5.02 -15.49
C ASP A 169 -17.33 4.35 -16.58
N LYS A 170 -17.57 5.09 -17.67
CA LYS A 170 -18.40 4.64 -18.79
C LYS A 170 -17.83 3.45 -19.58
N ARG A 171 -16.63 2.98 -19.24
CA ARG A 171 -16.00 1.79 -19.85
C ARG A 171 -16.44 0.49 -19.16
N VAL A 172 -17.04 0.59 -17.97
CA VAL A 172 -17.53 -0.53 -17.18
C VAL A 172 -19.05 -0.63 -17.36
N GLU A 173 -19.56 -1.85 -17.51
CA GLU A 173 -21.00 -2.09 -17.50
C GLU A 173 -21.61 -1.59 -16.18
N GLU A 174 -22.75 -0.89 -16.28
CA GLU A 174 -23.40 -0.30 -15.12
C GLU A 174 -23.76 -1.38 -14.08
N PRO A 175 -23.66 -1.07 -12.78
CA PRO A 175 -24.06 -2.01 -11.74
C PRO A 175 -25.56 -2.28 -11.82
N ALA A 176 -25.98 -3.48 -11.43
CA ALA A 176 -27.40 -3.86 -11.39
C ALA A 176 -28.24 -2.98 -10.45
N GLU A 177 -27.61 -2.41 -9.42
CA GLU A 177 -28.21 -1.44 -8.49
C GLU A 177 -27.39 -0.16 -8.50
N ASP A 178 -28.05 1.00 -8.40
CA ASP A 178 -27.36 2.28 -8.27
C ASP A 178 -26.68 2.36 -6.89
N THR A 179 -25.35 2.29 -6.92
CA THR A 179 -24.50 2.34 -5.72
C THR A 179 -23.76 3.67 -5.56
N SER A 180 -24.04 4.66 -6.43
CA SER A 180 -23.35 5.95 -6.46
C SER A 180 -23.43 6.71 -5.14
N GLY A 181 -24.56 6.62 -4.44
CA GLY A 181 -24.80 7.26 -3.14
C GLY A 181 -23.99 6.67 -1.98
N TYR A 182 -23.40 5.48 -2.15
CA TYR A 182 -22.61 4.80 -1.11
C TYR A 182 -21.10 4.97 -1.28
N VAL A 183 -20.66 5.64 -2.34
CA VAL A 183 -19.23 5.78 -2.65
C VAL A 183 -18.57 6.72 -1.63
N VAL A 184 -17.64 6.15 -0.86
CA VAL A 184 -16.74 6.90 0.00
C VAL A 184 -15.79 7.72 -0.86
N ARG A 185 -15.77 9.03 -0.64
CA ARG A 185 -14.84 9.94 -1.30
C ARG A 185 -13.45 9.81 -0.67
N PRO A 186 -12.38 9.54 -1.44
CA PRO A 186 -11.02 9.52 -0.91
C PRO A 186 -10.59 10.86 -0.33
N ASP A 187 -9.79 10.83 0.74
CA ASP A 187 -9.42 12.03 1.50
C ASP A 187 -8.42 12.94 0.77
N TYR A 188 -7.49 12.38 -0.01
CA TYR A 188 -6.38 13.14 -0.57
C TYR A 188 -5.86 12.60 -1.91
N SER A 189 -5.67 13.51 -2.87
CA SER A 189 -5.12 13.20 -4.19
C SER A 189 -3.60 13.19 -4.14
N LEU A 190 -2.99 12.10 -4.57
CA LEU A 190 -1.54 12.00 -4.79
C LEU A 190 -1.16 12.33 -6.23
N GLY A 191 -2.16 12.56 -7.10
CA GLY A 191 -1.96 12.83 -8.51
C GLY A 191 -2.00 11.56 -9.38
N PRO A 192 -2.17 11.73 -10.69
CA PRO A 192 -2.36 10.62 -11.61
C PRO A 192 -1.09 9.81 -11.80
N HIS A 193 -1.25 8.49 -11.80
CA HIS A 193 -0.23 7.50 -12.16
C HIS A 193 1.04 7.49 -11.31
N VAL A 194 1.06 8.11 -10.12
CA VAL A 194 2.26 8.13 -9.26
C VAL A 194 2.66 6.74 -8.74
N ALA A 195 1.75 5.77 -8.80
CA ALA A 195 1.91 4.41 -8.30
C ALA A 195 2.30 4.41 -6.81
N ALA A 196 1.45 4.99 -5.97
CA ALA A 196 1.65 5.05 -4.52
C ALA A 196 1.59 3.67 -3.85
N LEU A 197 2.72 3.14 -3.38
CA LEU A 197 2.84 1.79 -2.80
C LEU A 197 3.10 1.80 -1.29
N GLY A 198 4.08 2.58 -0.84
CA GLY A 198 4.52 2.58 0.56
C GLY A 198 3.84 3.67 1.37
N LEU A 199 3.56 3.39 2.64
CA LEU A 199 2.97 4.36 3.57
C LEU A 199 3.57 4.19 4.97
N ALA A 200 4.09 5.26 5.53
CA ALA A 200 4.50 5.33 6.94
C ALA A 200 4.16 6.71 7.51
N PHE A 201 3.56 6.76 8.70
CA PHE A 201 3.41 8.03 9.42
C PHE A 201 4.73 8.47 10.03
N ALA A 202 4.87 9.77 10.26
CA ALA A 202 6.09 10.38 10.76
C ALA A 202 6.40 10.11 12.24
N ASP A 203 5.49 9.43 12.96
CA ASP A 203 5.71 9.05 14.34
C ASP A 203 7.02 8.25 14.51
N GLY A 204 7.82 8.63 15.51
CA GLY A 204 9.13 8.05 15.77
C GLY A 204 10.25 8.46 14.80
N THR A 205 10.00 9.31 13.81
CA THR A 205 11.06 9.81 12.92
C THR A 205 11.92 10.90 13.58
N ALA A 206 13.18 11.00 13.14
CA ALA A 206 14.15 12.00 13.57
C ALA A 206 14.66 12.80 12.35
N LEU A 207 13.73 13.30 11.53
CA LEU A 207 14.02 14.05 10.29
C LEU A 207 13.92 15.57 10.44
N GLY A 208 13.58 16.07 11.63
CA GLY A 208 13.43 17.49 11.92
C GLY A 208 11.96 17.95 11.97
N PRO A 209 11.73 19.21 12.41
CA PRO A 209 10.39 19.72 12.72
C PRO A 209 9.46 19.78 11.50
N ASP A 210 10.01 19.98 10.30
CA ASP A 210 9.23 20.05 9.06
C ASP A 210 8.56 18.72 8.68
N PHE A 211 9.00 17.63 9.31
CA PHE A 211 8.52 16.28 9.10
C PHE A 211 7.86 15.69 10.35
N ALA A 212 7.50 16.52 11.34
CA ALA A 212 7.01 16.03 12.64
C ALA A 212 5.59 15.42 12.61
N SER A 213 4.74 15.85 11.69
CA SER A 213 3.36 15.36 11.58
C SER A 213 2.92 15.23 10.13
N GLY A 214 2.77 14.00 9.67
CA GLY A 214 2.43 13.69 8.29
C GLY A 214 2.69 12.24 7.92
N ALA A 215 2.54 11.96 6.63
CA ALA A 215 2.73 10.64 6.05
C ALA A 215 3.82 10.68 4.97
N PHE A 216 4.75 9.74 5.03
CA PHE A 216 5.70 9.45 3.98
C PHE A 216 5.11 8.42 3.03
N ILE A 217 5.18 8.71 1.73
CA ILE A 217 4.57 7.88 0.69
C ILE A 217 5.60 7.59 -0.40
N ALA A 218 5.82 6.31 -0.68
CA ALA A 218 6.66 5.88 -1.79
C ALA A 218 5.83 5.82 -3.07
N GLU A 219 6.17 6.69 -4.02
CA GLU A 219 5.59 6.76 -5.36
C GLU A 219 6.49 5.99 -6.33
N HIS A 220 6.07 4.78 -6.68
CA HIS A 220 6.83 3.83 -7.50
C HIS A 220 7.06 4.33 -8.93
N GLY A 221 6.21 5.23 -9.40
CA GLY A 221 6.35 5.91 -10.69
C GLY A 221 5.48 5.33 -11.80
N SER A 222 5.02 6.22 -12.68
CA SER A 222 4.12 5.92 -13.78
C SER A 222 4.78 5.14 -14.90
N TRP A 223 4.08 4.20 -15.52
CA TRP A 223 4.46 3.65 -16.83
C TRP A 223 3.56 4.18 -17.96
N ASN A 224 2.33 4.57 -17.65
CA ASN A 224 1.27 4.92 -18.60
C ASN A 224 0.95 6.44 -18.61
N ARG A 225 1.97 7.28 -18.48
CA ARG A 225 1.83 8.73 -18.43
C ARG A 225 2.97 9.41 -19.18
N ARG A 226 2.68 10.55 -19.81
CA ARG A 226 3.68 11.55 -20.24
C ARG A 226 3.23 12.97 -19.86
N PRO A 227 4.11 13.79 -19.26
CA PRO A 227 5.41 13.42 -18.67
C PRO A 227 5.25 12.35 -17.56
N LEU A 228 6.33 11.68 -17.17
CA LEU A 228 6.27 10.71 -16.07
C LEU A 228 5.87 11.38 -14.75
N SER A 229 5.28 10.61 -13.84
CA SER A 229 4.93 11.03 -12.47
C SER A 229 5.42 9.99 -11.45
N GLY A 230 5.57 10.40 -10.19
CA GLY A 230 6.12 9.55 -9.13
C GLY A 230 7.64 9.46 -9.17
N TYR A 231 8.20 8.26 -8.98
CA TYR A 231 9.65 8.02 -8.87
C TYR A 231 10.30 8.77 -7.71
N LYS A 232 9.68 8.73 -6.53
CA LYS A 232 10.15 9.47 -5.36
C LYS A 232 9.50 9.04 -4.05
N LEU A 233 10.11 9.47 -2.96
CA LEU A 233 9.45 9.54 -1.66
C LEU A 233 8.92 10.96 -1.47
N VAL A 234 7.63 11.08 -1.14
CA VAL A 234 7.01 12.35 -0.75
C VAL A 234 6.58 12.34 0.72
N PHE A 235 6.40 13.52 1.27
CA PHE A 235 5.80 13.76 2.58
C PHE A 235 4.54 14.60 2.44
N VAL A 236 3.41 14.09 2.93
CA VAL A 236 2.15 14.84 3.03
C VAL A 236 2.00 15.34 4.46
N PRO A 237 2.01 16.66 4.71
CA PRO A 237 1.81 17.21 6.05
C PRO A 237 0.43 16.87 6.60
N PHE A 238 0.33 16.58 7.90
CA PHE A 238 -0.94 16.34 8.58
C PHE A 238 -1.19 17.38 9.67
N ALA A 239 -2.45 17.69 9.90
CA ALA A 239 -2.93 18.44 11.05
C ALA A 239 -4.22 17.81 11.57
N LYS A 240 -4.30 17.54 12.88
CA LYS A 240 -5.48 16.93 13.53
C LYS A 240 -5.91 15.61 12.85
N GLY A 241 -4.94 14.77 12.50
CA GLY A 241 -5.19 13.47 11.87
C GLY A 241 -5.59 13.50 10.39
N LYS A 242 -5.54 14.67 9.73
CA LYS A 242 -5.89 14.80 8.31
C LYS A 242 -4.79 15.48 7.49
N PRO A 243 -4.67 15.17 6.18
CA PRO A 243 -3.79 15.88 5.26
C PRO A 243 -4.04 17.39 5.27
N ALA A 244 -2.97 18.18 5.35
CA ALA A 244 -3.01 19.63 5.59
C ALA A 244 -1.92 20.38 4.82
N GLY A 245 -1.77 20.10 3.52
CA GLY A 245 -0.82 20.80 2.66
C GLY A 245 -0.53 20.05 1.38
N LYS A 246 0.32 20.62 0.54
CA LYS A 246 0.84 19.96 -0.66
C LYS A 246 1.89 18.90 -0.28
N PRO A 247 2.07 17.83 -1.08
CA PRO A 247 3.17 16.90 -0.89
C PRO A 247 4.50 17.63 -1.05
N ARG A 248 5.51 17.20 -0.30
CA ARG A 248 6.89 17.70 -0.35
C ARG A 248 7.80 16.56 -0.74
N ASP A 249 8.69 16.78 -1.69
CA ASP A 249 9.67 15.77 -2.10
C ASP A 249 10.70 15.54 -0.98
N VAL A 250 11.03 14.27 -0.71
CA VAL A 250 11.97 13.85 0.35
C VAL A 250 13.16 13.09 -0.21
N LEU A 251 12.91 12.15 -1.13
CA LEU A 251 13.94 11.39 -1.82
C LEU A 251 13.60 11.30 -3.31
N THR A 252 14.46 11.87 -4.16
CA THR A 252 14.26 11.97 -5.61
C THR A 252 15.48 11.46 -6.37
N GLY A 253 15.48 11.60 -7.71
CA GLY A 253 16.61 11.17 -8.56
C GLY A 253 16.52 9.72 -9.03
N PHE A 254 15.35 9.09 -8.88
CA PHE A 254 15.05 7.74 -9.33
C PHE A 254 14.75 7.62 -10.82
N ILE A 255 14.53 8.74 -11.52
CA ILE A 255 14.34 8.81 -12.96
C ILE A 255 15.39 9.76 -13.56
N THR A 256 15.88 9.46 -14.76
CA THR A 256 16.75 10.38 -15.51
C THR A 256 15.99 11.64 -15.94
N ALA A 257 16.73 12.72 -16.20
CA ALA A 257 16.14 14.02 -16.53
C ALA A 257 15.39 14.04 -17.88
N ASP A 258 15.77 13.15 -18.79
CA ASP A 258 15.10 12.90 -20.08
C ASP A 258 13.91 11.93 -19.97
N GLU A 259 13.64 11.38 -18.77
CA GLU A 259 12.56 10.42 -18.50
C GLU A 259 12.68 9.06 -19.24
N ASP A 260 13.86 8.74 -19.77
CA ASP A 260 14.08 7.50 -20.53
C ASP A 260 14.49 6.29 -19.68
N GLU A 261 15.07 6.50 -18.49
CA GLU A 261 15.57 5.42 -17.63
C GLU A 261 15.21 5.59 -16.14
N ALA A 262 14.61 4.56 -15.55
CA ALA A 262 14.41 4.47 -14.11
C ALA A 262 15.65 3.84 -13.42
N ARG A 263 16.32 4.63 -12.57
CA ARG A 263 17.47 4.23 -11.75
C ARG A 263 17.08 3.47 -10.47
N GLY A 264 15.82 3.60 -10.09
CA GLY A 264 15.18 2.88 -9.00
C GLY A 264 13.70 3.22 -8.93
N ARG A 265 12.95 2.48 -8.12
CA ARG A 265 11.52 2.71 -7.92
C ARG A 265 11.16 2.40 -6.46
N PRO A 266 10.80 3.41 -5.65
CA PRO A 266 10.57 3.19 -4.23
C PRO A 266 9.27 2.41 -4.00
N VAL A 267 9.29 1.43 -3.08
CA VAL A 267 8.17 0.52 -2.81
C VAL A 267 7.67 0.64 -1.37
N SER A 268 8.42 0.18 -0.39
CA SER A 268 8.01 0.14 1.02
C SER A 268 8.75 1.20 1.82
N VAL A 269 8.06 1.78 2.81
CA VAL A 269 8.63 2.79 3.72
C VAL A 269 8.43 2.32 5.15
N ALA A 270 9.47 2.41 5.98
CA ALA A 270 9.39 2.09 7.40
C ALA A 270 10.27 3.04 8.23
N VAL A 271 9.83 3.37 9.44
CA VAL A 271 10.63 4.11 10.41
C VAL A 271 11.55 3.13 11.15
N GLY A 272 12.85 3.32 11.02
CA GLY A 272 13.87 2.55 11.75
C GLY A 272 14.01 3.00 13.20
N LYS A 273 14.60 2.14 14.05
CA LYS A 273 14.79 2.42 15.49
C LYS A 273 15.55 3.70 15.82
N SER A 274 16.40 4.19 14.91
CA SER A 274 17.13 5.44 15.07
C SER A 274 16.34 6.68 14.65
N GLY A 275 15.07 6.54 14.26
CA GLY A 275 14.26 7.58 13.64
C GLY A 275 14.58 7.87 12.17
N ALA A 276 15.47 7.08 11.54
CA ALA A 276 15.73 7.16 10.10
C ALA A 276 14.59 6.50 9.32
N LEU A 277 14.28 7.01 8.12
CA LEU A 277 13.40 6.29 7.20
C LEU A 277 14.19 5.26 6.40
N LEU A 278 13.61 4.07 6.24
CA LEU A 278 14.08 3.01 5.35
C LEU A 278 13.13 2.93 4.17
N VAL A 279 13.66 3.02 2.95
CA VAL A 279 12.89 2.94 1.71
C VAL A 279 13.44 1.82 0.85
N SER A 280 12.61 0.82 0.52
CA SER A 280 13.02 -0.21 -0.45
C SER A 280 12.88 0.29 -1.87
N ASP A 281 13.80 -0.13 -2.73
CA ASP A 281 13.88 0.18 -4.15
C ASP A 281 14.08 -1.12 -4.91
N ASP A 282 13.06 -1.55 -5.66
CA ASP A 282 13.02 -2.87 -6.31
C ASP A 282 13.84 -2.91 -7.60
N VAL A 283 13.75 -1.88 -8.45
CA VAL A 283 14.55 -1.75 -9.67
C VAL A 283 16.03 -1.54 -9.34
N GLY A 284 16.34 -0.70 -8.37
CA GLY A 284 17.71 -0.44 -7.94
C GLY A 284 18.30 -1.54 -7.03
N ASN A 285 17.47 -2.46 -6.52
CA ASN A 285 17.84 -3.53 -5.57
C ASN A 285 18.58 -2.97 -4.33
N ARG A 286 18.04 -1.88 -3.75
CA ARG A 286 18.65 -1.12 -2.65
C ARG A 286 17.66 -0.87 -1.52
N ILE A 287 18.18 -0.68 -0.32
CA ILE A 287 17.47 -0.05 0.79
C ILE A 287 18.13 1.30 1.04
N TRP A 288 17.38 2.37 0.84
CA TRP A 288 17.80 3.72 1.14
C TRP A 288 17.54 4.03 2.61
N ARG A 289 18.51 4.68 3.27
CA ARG A 289 18.35 5.18 4.64
C ARG A 289 18.39 6.70 4.62
N VAL A 290 17.26 7.34 4.92
CA VAL A 290 17.12 8.80 4.96
C VAL A 290 17.24 9.27 6.40
N THR A 291 18.09 10.28 6.63
CA THR A 291 18.35 10.89 7.93
C THR A 291 18.32 12.42 7.80
N ALA A 292 18.08 13.13 8.90
CA ALA A 292 18.35 14.57 8.94
C ALA A 292 19.83 14.83 8.59
N VAL A 293 20.09 15.96 7.93
CA VAL A 293 21.46 16.47 7.77
C VAL A 293 21.97 16.83 9.17
N LYS A 294 23.20 16.42 9.47
CA LYS A 294 23.86 16.75 10.74
C LYS A 294 24.21 18.22 10.84
#